data_AF-A0A1F6RBA3-F1
#
_entry.id   AF-A0A1F6RBA3-F1
#
_cell.length_a   1.000
_cell.length_b   1.000
_cell.length_c   1.000
_cell.angle_alpha   90.00
_cell.angle_beta   90.00
_cell.angle_gamma   90.00
#
_symmetry.space_group_name_H-M   'P 1'
#
loop_
_entity.id
_entity.type
_entity.pdbx_description
1 polymer ?
#
loop_
_entity_poly.entity_id
_entity_poly.type
_entity_poly.pdbx_seq_one_letter_code
_entity_poly.pdbx_strand_id
1 'polypeptide(L)' 'MIIIIQIFYLILILICLIAGFIVAFHLIKYSYSKKNTALMLIIFSAVAITLLFINVTLFTMLPLNKLFN' A
#
# COMPACT_ATOMS: atom_id res chain seq x y z
N MET A 1 -6.28 23.90 1.55
CA MET A 1 -6.37 22.76 2.50
C MET A 1 -6.52 21.42 1.78
N ILE A 2 -7.47 21.27 0.84
CA ILE A 2 -7.69 20.01 0.09
C ILE A 2 -6.45 19.53 -0.67
N ILE A 3 -5.76 20.41 -1.41
CA ILE A 3 -4.54 20.07 -2.15
C ILE A 3 -3.44 19.51 -1.23
N ILE A 4 -3.29 20.10 -0.03
CA ILE A 4 -2.30 19.65 0.95
C ILE A 4 -2.60 18.22 1.40
N ILE A 5 -3.87 17.91 1.66
CA ILE A 5 -4.32 16.56 2.06
C ILE A 5 -4.06 15.54 0.95
N GLN A 6 -4.31 15.90 -0.31
CA GLN A 6 -4.01 15.03 -1.46
C GLN A 6 -2.50 14.75 -1.58
N ILE A 7 -1.65 15.75 -1.35
CA ILE A 7 -0.18 15.58 -1.36
C ILE A 7 0.27 14.66 -0.23
N PHE A 8 -0.25 14.86 0.99
CA PHE A 8 0.07 13.97 2.12
C PHE A 8 -0.37 12.53 1.86
N TYR A 9 -1.55 12.34 1.29
CA TYR A 9 -2.05 11.02 0.93
C TYR A 9 -1.16 10.34 -0.13
N LEU A 10 -0.71 11.10 -1.14
CA LEU A 10 0.23 10.59 -2.15
C LEU A 10 1.56 10.15 -1.52
N ILE A 11 2.11 10.96 -0.60
CA ILE A 11 3.34 10.63 0.13
C ILE A 11 3.13 9.35 0.96
N LEU A 12 1.98 9.22 1.63
CA LEU A 12 1.64 8.02 2.41
C LEU A 12 1.62 6.76 1.53
N ILE A 13 0.93 6.81 0.38
CA ILE A 13 0.88 5.69 -0.57
C ILE A 13 2.30 5.33 -1.04
N LEU A 14 3.13 6.32 -1.35
CA LEU A 14 4.51 6.09 -1.76
C LEU A 14 5.33 5.38 -0.67
N ILE A 15 5.20 5.81 0.59
CA ILE A 15 5.86 5.17 1.73
C ILE A 15 5.39 3.72 1.88
N CYS A 16 4.08 3.45 1.75
CA CYS A 16 3.53 2.10 1.81
C CYS A 16 4.09 1.20 0.69
N LEU A 17 4.24 1.74 -0.53
CA LEU A 17 4.83 1.00 -1.65
C LEU A 17 6.31 0.66 -1.39
N ILE A 18 7.09 1.62 -0.88
CA ILE A 18 8.50 1.40 -0.52
C ILE A 18 8.62 0.35 0.58
N ALA A 19 7.80 0.46 1.64
CA ALA A 19 7.77 -0.53 2.72
C ALA A 19 7.39 -1.91 2.20
N GLY A 20 6.40 -1.99 1.32
CA GLY A 20 5.98 -3.25 0.70
C GLY A 20 7.10 -3.88 -0.14
N PHE A 21 7.85 -3.07 -0.89
CA PHE A 21 9.02 -3.53 -1.64
C PHE A 21 10.11 -4.08 -0.70
N ILE A 22 10.39 -3.41 0.42
CA ILE A 22 11.36 -3.88 1.41
C ILE A 22 10.95 -5.23 2.00
N VAL A 23 9.67 -5.42 2.32
CA VAL A 23 9.14 -6.69 2.84
C VAL A 23 9.28 -7.80 1.80
N ALA A 24 8.90 -7.53 0.54
CA ALA A 24 9.05 -8.49 -0.55
C ALA A 24 10.53 -8.87 -0.77
N PHE A 25 11.43 -7.88 -0.77
CA PHE A 25 12.87 -8.11 -0.85
C PHE A 25 13.38 -8.98 0.32
N HIS A 26 12.95 -8.68 1.54
CA HIS A 26 13.33 -9.45 2.72
C HIS A 26 12.87 -10.91 2.60
N LEU A 27 11.62 -11.15 2.16
CA LEU A 27 11.08 -12.49 1.91
C LEU A 27 11.91 -13.28 0.88
N ILE A 28 12.36 -12.61 -0.18
CA ILE A 28 13.17 -13.23 -1.24
C ILE A 28 14.58 -13.56 -0.74
N LYS A 29 15.19 -12.64 0.02
CA LYS A 29 16.59 -12.72 0.41
C LYS A 29 16.83 -13.64 1.61
N TYR A 30 15.96 -13.60 2.60
CA TYR A 30 16.18 -14.27 3.90
C TYR A 30 15.39 -15.56 4.10
N SER A 31 14.51 -15.93 3.16
CA SER A 31 13.78 -17.19 3.27
C SER A 31 14.67 -18.39 2.92
N TYR A 32 14.67 -19.38 3.81
CA TYR A 32 15.39 -20.65 3.67
C TYR A 32 14.79 -21.57 2.59
N SER A 33 13.48 -21.50 2.33
CA SER A 33 12.78 -22.35 1.35
C SER A 33 12.19 -21.51 0.22
N LYS A 34 12.67 -21.74 -1.01
CA LYS A 34 12.18 -21.04 -2.22
C LYS A 34 10.72 -21.32 -2.54
N LYS A 35 10.22 -22.53 -2.23
CA LYS A 35 8.80 -22.87 -2.38
C LYS A 35 7.93 -22.04 -1.43
N ASN A 36 8.36 -21.92 -0.18
CA ASN A 36 7.63 -21.13 0.82
C ASN A 36 7.71 -19.64 0.51
N THR A 37 8.83 -19.15 -0.02
CA THR A 37 8.97 -17.76 -0.50
C THR A 37 7.93 -17.43 -1.57
N ALA A 38 7.78 -18.30 -2.58
CA ALA A 38 6.84 -18.05 -3.67
C ALA A 38 5.40 -17.96 -3.15
N LEU A 39 5.00 -18.90 -2.28
CA LEU A 39 3.67 -18.89 -1.67
C LEU A 39 3.44 -17.64 -0.80
N MET A 40 4.42 -17.27 0.03
CA MET A 40 4.36 -16.07 0.86
C MET A 40 4.27 -14.79 0.03
N LEU A 41 5.00 -14.69 -1.10
CA LEU A 41 4.94 -13.55 -1.99
C LEU A 41 3.58 -13.40 -2.66
N ILE A 42 2.94 -14.52 -3.05
CA ILE A 42 1.58 -14.52 -3.63
C ILE A 42 0.57 -14.03 -2.59
N ILE A 43 0.65 -14.55 -1.35
CA ILE A 43 -0.26 -14.12 -0.28
C ILE A 43 -0.03 -12.64 0.06
N PHE A 44 1.23 -12.23 0.21
CA PHE A 44 1.61 -10.86 0.50
C PHE A 44 1.12 -9.90 -0.59
N SER A 45 1.33 -10.23 -1.87
CA SER A 45 0.93 -9.36 -2.98
C SER A 45 -0.59 -9.25 -3.07
N ALA A 46 -1.33 -10.36 -2.90
CA ALA A 46 -2.79 -10.34 -2.90
C ALA A 46 -3.32 -9.41 -1.80
N VAL A 47 -2.84 -9.57 -0.57
CA VAL A 47 -3.26 -8.74 0.57
C VAL A 47 -2.86 -7.27 0.37
N ALA A 48 -1.64 -7.00 -0.07
CA ALA A 48 -1.15 -5.64 -0.29
C ALA A 48 -1.95 -4.91 -1.38
N ILE A 49 -2.27 -5.58 -2.49
CA ILE A 49 -3.09 -5.02 -3.57
C ILE A 49 -4.50 -4.73 -3.06
N THR A 50 -5.12 -5.66 -2.33
CA THR A 50 -6.47 -5.44 -1.75
C THR A 50 -6.47 -4.25 -0.81
N LEU A 51 -5.49 -4.13 0.09
CA LEU A 51 -5.39 -3.02 1.02
C LEU A 51 -5.15 -1.67 0.32
N LEU A 52 -4.29 -1.65 -0.69
CA LEU A 52 -4.04 -0.44 -1.50
C LEU A 52 -5.32 -0.02 -2.23
N PHE A 53 -6.01 -0.97 -2.85
CA PHE A 53 -7.25 -0.69 -3.57
C PHE A 53 -8.32 -0.11 -2.63
N ILE A 54 -8.58 -0.77 -1.49
CA ILE A 54 -9.53 -0.30 -0.48
C ILE A 54 -9.18 1.12 -0.03
N ASN A 55 -7.91 1.38 0.28
CA ASN A 55 -7.47 2.71 0.72
C ASN A 55 -7.69 3.78 -0.35
N VAL A 56 -7.36 3.49 -1.61
CA VAL A 56 -7.55 4.43 -2.73
C VAL A 56 -9.03 4.71 -2.94
N THR A 57 -9.87 3.68 -2.93
CA THR A 57 -11.33 3.83 -3.08
C THR A 57 -11.94 4.63 -1.93
N LEU A 58 -11.57 4.34 -0.69
CA LEU A 58 -12.07 5.09 0.47
C LEU A 58 -11.67 6.56 0.41
N PHE A 59 -10.43 6.84 0.02
CA PHE A 59 -9.94 8.21 -0.09
C PHE A 59 -10.63 8.99 -1.23
N THR A 60 -10.89 8.36 -2.38
CA THR A 60 -11.56 9.03 -3.51
C THR A 60 -13.05 9.27 -3.25
N MET A 61 -13.69 8.46 -2.40
CA MET A 61 -15.08 8.64 -1.98
C MET A 61 -15.24 9.71 -0.89
N LEU A 62 -14.16 10.17 -0.25
CA LEU A 62 -14.24 11.16 0.80
C LEU A 62 -14.73 12.51 0.24
N PRO A 63 -15.81 13.11 0.77
CA PRO A 63 -16.34 14.38 0.28
C PRO A 63 -15.51 15.55 0.84
N LEU A 64 -14.22 15.63 0.45
CA LEU A 64 -13.26 16.63 0.95
C LEU A 64 -13.77 18.07 0.80
N ASN A 65 -14.50 18.36 -0.28
CA ASN A 65 -15.07 19.69 -0.52
C ASN A 65 -16.17 20.08 0.48
N LYS A 66 -16.89 19.10 1.06
CA LYS A 66 -17.95 19.36 2.06
C LYS A 66 -17.39 19.50 3.48
N LEU A 67 -16.18 19.01 3.73
CA LEU A 67 -15.52 19.08 5.04
C LEU A 67 -14.83 20.42 5.31
N PHE A 68 -14.57 21.19 4.26
CA PHE A 68 -13.74 22.41 4.32
C PHE A 68 -14.42 23.66 3.72
N ASN A 69 -15.69 23.54 3.36
CA ASN A 69 -16.62 24.65 3.14
C ASN A 69 -17.48 24.82 4.39
#